data_AF-A0A2G3A5M1-F1
#
_entry.id   AF-A0A2G3A5M1-F1
#
_cell.length_a   1.000
_cell.length_b   1.000
_cell.length_c   1.000
_cell.angle_alpha   90.00
_cell.angle_beta   90.00
_cell.angle_gamma   90.00
#
_symmetry.space_group_name_H-M   'P 1'
#
loop_
_entity.id
_entity.type
_entity.pdbx_description
1 polymer ?
#
loop_
_entity_poly.entity_id
_entity_poly.type
_entity_poly.pdbx_seq_one_letter_code
_entity_poly.pdbx_strand_id
1 'polypeptide(L)'
;MRYISPEHYVGQYIRGFKMLANVSWDTVDNINIPVNVSESFHWIMILFCIRHKCLYVCDSFIGGAVNTKNVHRYVQSLATIIPLFLFATDFYGK
;
A
#
# COMPACT_ATOMS: atom_id res chain seq x y z
N MET A 1 4.93 5.18 -21.22
CA MET A 1 6.02 6.09 -20.81
C MET A 1 6.17 5.94 -19.30
N ARG A 2 7.34 5.58 -18.76
CA ARG A 2 7.50 5.40 -17.30
C ARG A 2 7.70 6.77 -16.66
N TYR A 3 6.79 7.18 -15.77
CA TYR A 3 6.81 8.50 -15.14
C TYR A 3 7.63 8.54 -13.84
N ILE A 4 8.06 7.38 -13.33
CA ILE A 4 8.98 7.28 -12.20
C ILE A 4 10.31 6.63 -12.60
N SER A 5 11.39 7.15 -12.04
CA SER A 5 12.73 6.57 -12.18
C SER A 5 12.71 5.07 -11.85
N PRO A 6 13.48 4.22 -12.56
CA PRO A 6 13.70 2.83 -12.17
C PRO A 6 14.16 2.70 -10.71
N GLU A 7 14.93 3.68 -10.23
CA GLU A 7 15.48 3.72 -8.87
C GLU A 7 14.48 4.18 -7.81
N HIS A 8 13.30 4.66 -8.19
CA HIS A 8 12.30 5.15 -7.24
C HIS A 8 11.89 4.05 -6.26
N TYR A 9 12.03 4.32 -4.96
CA TYR A 9 11.89 3.31 -3.89
C TYR A 9 10.55 2.55 -3.98
N VAL A 10 9.42 3.24 -4.05
CA VAL A 10 8.09 2.61 -4.19
C VAL A 10 7.95 1.84 -5.50
N GLY A 11 8.56 2.34 -6.58
CA GLY A 11 8.54 1.68 -7.88
C GLY A 11 9.30 0.35 -7.85
N GLN A 12 10.39 0.26 -7.07
CA GLN A 12 11.11 -0.99 -6.87
C GLN A 12 10.30 -2.02 -6.07
N TYR A 13 9.49 -1.59 -5.09
CA TYR A 13 8.55 -2.51 -4.41
C TYR A 13 7.51 -3.09 -5.37
N ILE A 14 6.87 -2.24 -6.17
CA ILE A 14 5.85 -2.67 -7.14
C ILE A 14 6.43 -3.67 -8.15
N ARG A 15 7.69 -3.50 -8.55
CA ARG A 15 8.39 -4.36 -9.52
C ARG A 15 9.01 -5.61 -8.91
N GLY A 16 8.93 -5.81 -7.60
CA GLY A 16 9.49 -7.00 -6.97
C GLY A 16 10.99 -6.94 -6.68
N PHE A 17 11.63 -5.77 -6.69
CA PHE A 17 13.09 -5.61 -6.57
C PHE A 17 13.59 -5.33 -5.15
N LYS A 18 12.72 -5.37 -4.13
CA LYS A 18 13.11 -5.17 -2.73
C LYS A 18 12.95 -6.48 -1.95
N MET A 19 13.79 -6.72 -0.95
CA MET A 19 13.82 -7.99 -0.21
C MET A 19 12.46 -8.37 0.42
N LEU A 20 11.69 -7.38 0.88
CA LEU A 20 10.35 -7.58 1.44
C LEU A 20 9.23 -7.72 0.38
N ALA A 21 9.57 -7.52 -0.89
CA ALA A 21 8.71 -7.69 -2.04
C ALA A 21 9.55 -8.30 -3.16
N ASN A 22 10.01 -9.56 -3.00
CA ASN A 22 10.80 -10.24 -4.03
C ASN A 22 9.94 -10.75 -5.21
N VAL A 23 8.63 -10.47 -5.15
CA VAL A 23 7.63 -10.82 -6.15
C VAL A 23 7.03 -9.53 -6.69
N SER A 24 6.93 -9.44 -8.01
CA SER A 24 6.31 -8.29 -8.68
C SER A 24 4.82 -8.27 -8.39
N TRP A 25 4.28 -7.09 -8.10
CA TRP A 25 2.88 -6.94 -7.66
C TRP A 25 1.88 -7.46 -8.70
N ASP A 26 2.22 -7.45 -10.00
CA ASP A 26 1.41 -7.96 -11.10
C ASP A 26 1.25 -9.49 -11.12
N THR A 27 1.96 -10.21 -10.25
CA THR A 27 1.93 -11.68 -10.20
C THR A 27 1.20 -12.25 -8.98
N VAL A 28 0.61 -11.39 -8.15
CA VAL A 28 -0.10 -11.78 -6.92
C VAL A 28 -1.51 -11.18 -6.89
N ASP A 29 -2.44 -11.81 -6.17
CA ASP A 29 -3.79 -11.25 -6.00
C ASP A 29 -3.84 -10.13 -4.96
N ASN A 30 -3.01 -10.23 -3.93
CA ASN A 30 -3.05 -9.33 -2.77
C ASN A 30 -1.65 -8.95 -2.29
N ILE A 31 -1.54 -7.73 -1.76
CA ILE A 31 -0.31 -7.19 -1.18
C ILE A 31 -0.57 -6.80 0.27
N ASN A 32 0.30 -7.25 1.17
CA ASN A 32 0.29 -6.86 2.58
C ASN A 32 1.19 -5.65 2.80
N ILE A 33 0.63 -4.59 3.38
CA ILE A 33 1.31 -3.32 3.67
C ILE A 33 1.19 -3.07 5.18
N PRO A 34 2.23 -3.33 5.98
CA PRO A 34 2.24 -2.93 7.38
C PRO A 34 2.37 -1.41 7.48
N VAL A 35 1.53 -0.77 8.28
CA VAL A 35 1.54 0.69 8.48
C VAL A 35 1.65 1.02 9.96
N ASN A 36 2.65 1.83 10.29
CA ASN A 36 2.78 2.40 11.62
C ASN A 36 1.88 3.63 11.75
N VAL A 37 0.90 3.54 12.63
CA VAL A 37 0.04 4.65 13.04
C VAL A 37 0.68 5.25 14.29
N SER A 38 1.62 6.17 14.08
CA SER A 38 2.52 6.62 15.14
C SER A 38 1.77 7.36 16.25
N GLU A 39 0.72 8.11 15.92
CA GLU A 39 -0.12 8.81 16.90
C GLU A 39 -0.89 7.86 17.82
N SER A 40 -1.08 6.60 17.41
CA SER A 40 -1.72 5.56 18.22
C SER A 40 -0.72 4.56 18.82
N PHE A 41 0.59 4.72 18.57
CA PHE A 41 1.63 3.72 18.89
C PHE A 41 1.23 2.30 18.46
N HIS A 42 0.57 2.20 17.31
CA HIS A 42 -0.08 0.97 16.84
C HIS A 42 0.31 0.64 15.41
N TRP A 43 0.39 -0.65 15.08
CA TRP A 43 0.58 -1.13 13.72
C TRP A 43 -0.71 -1.72 13.19
N ILE A 44 -1.13 -1.24 12.02
CA ILE A 44 -2.20 -1.86 11.25
C ILE A 44 -1.60 -2.63 10.07
N MET A 45 -2.33 -3.61 9.59
CA MET A 45 -2.01 -4.31 8.35
C MET A 45 -3.05 -3.96 7.29
N ILE A 46 -2.59 -3.46 6.15
CA ILE A 46 -3.45 -3.18 5.00
C ILE A 46 -3.25 -4.28 3.96
N LEU A 47 -4.35 -4.91 3.55
CA LEU A 47 -4.39 -5.83 2.43
C LEU A 47 -4.90 -5.07 1.20
N PHE A 48 -4.01 -4.80 0.25
CA PHE A 48 -4.41 -4.27 -1.05
C PHE A 48 -4.78 -5.42 -1.99
N CYS A 49 -6.06 -5.52 -2.32
CA CYS A 49 -6.55 -6.46 -3.32
C CYS A 49 -6.51 -5.81 -4.70
N ILE A 50 -5.62 -6.27 -5.57
CA ILE A 50 -5.37 -5.66 -6.89
C ILE A 50 -6.62 -5.77 -7.76
N ARG A 51 -7.27 -6.95 -7.76
CA ARG A 51 -8.48 -7.22 -8.56
C ARG A 51 -9.60 -6.23 -8.27
N HIS A 52 -9.87 -5.99 -6.99
CA HIS A 52 -10.94 -5.09 -6.56
C HIS A 52 -10.51 -3.63 -6.47
N LYS A 53 -9.21 -3.35 -6.58
CA LYS A 53 -8.62 -2.03 -6.33
C LYS A 53 -9.03 -1.48 -4.96
N CYS A 54 -9.12 -2.35 -3.96
CA CYS A 54 -9.60 -2.03 -2.61
C CYS A 54 -8.52 -2.28 -1.56
N LEU A 55 -8.52 -1.43 -0.53
CA LEU A 55 -7.71 -1.60 0.68
C LEU A 55 -8.59 -2.15 1.79
N TYR A 56 -8.27 -3.34 2.30
CA TYR A 56 -8.87 -3.89 3.51
C TYR A 56 -7.95 -3.63 4.69
N VAL A 57 -8.52 -3.21 5.81
CA VAL A 57 -7.76 -2.78 6.99
C VAL A 57 -7.95 -3.81 8.10
N CYS A 58 -6.86 -4.42 8.52
CA CYS A 58 -6.78 -5.23 9.73
C CYS A 58 -6.19 -4.36 10.84
N ASP A 59 -7.07 -3.89 11.73
CA ASP A 59 -6.72 -3.17 12.94
C ASP A 59 -6.97 -4.09 14.13
N SER A 60 -5.93 -4.36 14.94
CA SER A 60 -6.06 -5.20 16.13
C SER A 60 -6.36 -4.39 17.39
N PHE A 61 -6.28 -3.06 17.30
CA PHE A 61 -6.58 -2.11 18.36
C PHE A 61 -7.93 -1.42 18.09
N ILE A 62 -8.97 -2.23 17.91
CA ILE A 62 -10.34 -1.76 17.74
C ILE A 62 -10.85 -1.30 19.11
N GLY A 63 -10.94 0.01 19.35
CA GLY A 63 -11.48 0.45 20.65
C GLY A 63 -11.64 1.94 20.93
N GLY A 64 -11.10 2.85 20.11
CA GLY A 64 -11.21 4.29 20.39
C GLY A 64 -11.40 5.13 19.15
N ALA A 65 -12.32 6.10 19.21
CA ALA A 65 -12.62 7.04 18.11
C ALA A 65 -11.37 7.78 17.59
N VAL A 66 -10.41 8.07 18.48
CA VAL A 66 -9.11 8.66 18.12
C VAL A 66 -8.27 7.70 17.27
N ASN A 67 -8.17 6.43 17.67
CA ASN A 67 -7.45 5.43 16.88
C ASN A 67 -8.08 5.26 15.49
N THR A 68 -9.41 5.13 15.43
CA THR A 68 -10.14 5.02 14.15
C THR A 68 -9.87 6.21 13.23
N LYS A 69 -9.84 7.43 13.77
CA LYS A 69 -9.53 8.64 12.98
C LYS A 69 -8.09 8.61 12.45
N ASN A 70 -7.12 8.23 13.28
CA ASN A 70 -5.72 8.13 12.86
C ASN A 70 -5.54 7.08 11.77
N VAL A 71 -6.06 5.86 12.00
CA VAL A 71 -6.06 4.76 11.02
C VAL A 71 -6.67 5.22 9.69
N HIS A 72 -7.84 5.86 9.74
CA HIS A 72 -8.52 6.35 8.54
C HIS A 72 -7.65 7.33 7.73
N ARG A 73 -6.93 8.23 8.40
CA ARG A 73 -6.02 9.20 7.75
C ARG A 73 -4.90 8.50 6.96
N TYR A 74 -4.25 7.49 7.54
CA TYR A 74 -3.21 6.72 6.85
C TYR A 74 -3.76 5.93 5.67
N VAL A 75 -4.90 5.26 5.87
CA VAL A 75 -5.56 4.46 4.83
C VAL A 75 -5.98 5.36 3.66
N GLN A 76 -6.52 6.55 3.93
CA GLN A 76 -6.92 7.52 2.90
C GLN A 76 -5.72 8.05 2.11
N SER A 77 -4.58 8.32 2.79
CA SER A 77 -3.33 8.70 2.12
C SER A 77 -2.86 7.60 1.16
N LEU A 78 -2.90 6.34 1.60
CA LEU A 78 -2.53 5.20 0.77
C LEU A 78 -3.50 4.97 -0.39
N ALA A 79 -4.80 5.10 -0.16
CA ALA A 79 -5.83 5.02 -1.20
C ALA A 79 -5.63 6.08 -2.28
N THR A 80 -5.04 7.23 -1.94
CA THR A 80 -4.72 8.30 -2.89
C THR A 80 -3.42 8.00 -3.65
N ILE A 81 -2.36 7.57 -2.95
CA ILE A 81 -1.03 7.47 -3.54
C ILE A 81 -0.77 6.17 -4.30
N ILE A 82 -1.40 5.05 -3.90
CA ILE A 82 -1.21 3.76 -4.57
C ILE A 82 -1.65 3.83 -6.04
N PRO A 83 -2.85 4.34 -6.40
CA PRO A 83 -3.25 4.48 -7.80
C PRO A 83 -2.30 5.34 -8.63
N LEU A 84 -1.74 6.41 -8.04
CA LEU A 84 -0.77 7.28 -8.72
C LEU A 84 0.51 6.50 -9.07
N PHE A 85 1.01 5.68 -8.16
CA PHE A 85 2.19 4.85 -8.44
C PHE A 85 1.90 3.71 -9.42
N LEU A 86 0.73 3.08 -9.36
CA LEU A 86 0.34 2.07 -10.34
C LEU A 86 0.24 2.68 -11.75
N PHE A 87 -0.31 3.88 -11.88
CA PHE A 87 -0.33 4.62 -13.14
C PHE A 87 1.09 4.97 -13.60
N ALA A 88 1.92 5.54 -12.72
CA ALA A 88 3.26 6.02 -13.07
C ALA A 88 4.25 4.88 -13.42
N THR A 89 3.98 3.67 -12.94
CA THR A 89 4.74 2.45 -13.26
C THR A 89 4.26 1.73 -14.51
N ASP A 90 3.17 2.19 -15.13
CA ASP A 90 2.50 1.49 -16.24
C ASP A 90 2.04 0.08 -15.84
N PHE A 91 1.55 -0.06 -14.60
CA PHE A 91 1.29 -1.36 -13.96
C PHE A 91 0.27 -2.22 -14.72
N TYR A 92 -0.82 -1.62 -15.21
CA TYR A 92 -1.90 -2.31 -15.92
C TYR A 92 -1.69 -2.40 -17.44
N GLY A 93 -0.67 -1.72 -17.98
CA GLY A 93 -0.35 -1.68 -19.41
C GLY A 93 0.72 -2.71 -19.83
N LYS A 94 1.26 -3.45 -18.86
CA LYS A 94 2.11 -4.62 -19.10
C LYS A 94 1.35 -5.77 -19.73
#